data_AF-A0A849N2B6-F1
#
_entry.id   AF-A0A849N2B6-F1
#
_cell.length_a   1.000
_cell.length_b   1.000
_cell.length_c   1.000
_cell.angle_alpha   90.00
_cell.angle_beta   90.00
_cell.angle_gamma   90.00
#
_symmetry.space_group_name_H-M   'P 1'
#
loop_
_entity.id
_entity.type
_entity.pdbx_description
1 polymer ?
#
loop_
_entity_poly.entity_id
_entity_poly.type
_entity_poly.pdbx_seq_one_letter_code
_entity_poly.pdbx_strand_id
1 'polypeptide(L)'
;MSSSEAPRPAGRRGLLAGLAALALPGLLAACGDLPQPFRGRPGAQAQVLAVPLALRLAVPPPPQALLSNEQASDFAESVTKALQAQDVPAIATATPLPLDWLVEVTAENQGRTVRPRFRLLDADRKPQATTDAQAVPLREWAEAKPELFDRIAREAAPKLTQMLLQIEAARKSTDPESLTAGPPRLYMLGVQGAPGDGNTSLAARMREQLGHQGFVVQDSAEGAAYGLQADVAVVPAGPPGVERVEIQWIVSRRDGQELGRVVQMNELPAGRLNRLWGDIAYVAANEAAGGVKTVVSNALQAPPTNSDAPPLAAPPASAPAASRPGTAPALPQAADLGGPPALPGFR
;
A
#
# COMPACT_ATOMS: atom_id res chain seq x y z
N MET A 1 56.18 15.03 -96.42
CA MET A 1 55.29 14.19 -97.25
C MET A 1 54.55 13.25 -96.33
N SER A 2 53.21 13.21 -96.49
CA SER A 2 52.21 12.28 -95.92
C SER A 2 52.00 12.31 -94.40
N SER A 3 50.86 12.73 -93.81
CA SER A 3 49.40 12.48 -94.03
C SER A 3 48.84 11.29 -93.22
N SER A 4 47.56 11.46 -92.85
CA SER A 4 46.54 10.45 -92.48
C SER A 4 46.26 10.32 -90.97
N GLU A 5 45.12 10.66 -90.36
CA GLU A 5 43.65 10.57 -90.65
C GLU A 5 42.97 9.26 -90.18
N ALA A 6 42.20 9.39 -89.07
CA ALA A 6 40.88 8.79 -88.69
C ALA A 6 40.71 7.25 -88.42
N PRO A 7 39.56 6.71 -87.91
CA PRO A 7 38.40 7.26 -87.12
C PRO A 7 37.89 6.36 -85.91
N ARG A 8 36.77 6.81 -85.29
CA ARG A 8 35.85 6.39 -84.16
C ARG A 8 35.28 4.92 -84.20
N PRO A 9 34.29 4.41 -83.36
CA PRO A 9 33.40 5.01 -82.33
C PRO A 9 32.92 4.16 -81.08
N ALA A 10 32.23 4.85 -80.14
CA ALA A 10 31.04 4.54 -79.30
C ALA A 10 30.84 3.22 -78.48
N GLY A 11 30.46 3.36 -77.19
CA GLY A 11 29.75 2.29 -76.45
C GLY A 11 29.44 2.52 -74.95
N ARG A 12 28.14 2.77 -74.66
CA ARG A 12 27.31 2.67 -73.43
C ARG A 12 27.89 2.00 -72.16
N ARG A 13 27.83 2.65 -70.98
CA ARG A 13 26.73 2.74 -69.97
C ARG A 13 26.37 1.42 -69.25
N GLY A 14 26.67 1.39 -67.94
CA GLY A 14 25.78 0.83 -66.91
C GLY A 14 26.14 -0.55 -66.36
N LEU A 15 27.03 -0.61 -65.34
CA LEU A 15 27.20 -1.83 -64.54
C LEU A 15 27.97 -1.61 -63.22
N LEU A 16 27.70 -0.54 -62.46
CA LEU A 16 28.32 -0.35 -61.13
C LEU A 16 27.34 0.27 -60.11
N ALA A 17 26.10 -0.21 -60.07
CA ALA A 17 25.07 0.26 -59.13
C ALA A 17 24.54 -0.83 -58.17
N GLY A 18 25.25 -1.96 -58.03
CA GLY A 18 24.73 -3.13 -57.28
C GLY A 18 25.46 -3.49 -55.98
N LEU A 19 26.65 -2.93 -55.69
CA LEU A 19 27.52 -3.46 -54.62
C LEU A 19 27.79 -2.51 -53.45
N ALA A 20 27.21 -1.32 -53.43
CA ALA A 20 27.49 -0.30 -52.39
C ALA A 20 26.35 -0.07 -51.38
N ALA A 21 25.29 -0.89 -51.37
CA ALA A 21 24.07 -0.63 -50.59
C ALA A 21 23.77 -1.67 -49.49
N LEU A 22 24.73 -2.53 -49.10
CA LEU A 22 24.49 -3.60 -48.12
C LEU A 22 25.46 -3.63 -46.92
N ALA A 23 26.30 -2.60 -46.75
CA ALA A 23 27.31 -2.54 -45.70
C ALA A 23 27.06 -1.46 -44.62
N LEU A 24 25.84 -0.92 -44.51
CA LEU A 24 25.53 0.18 -43.59
C LEU A 24 24.55 -0.10 -42.41
N PRO A 25 23.79 -1.21 -42.31
CA PRO A 25 22.92 -1.42 -41.14
C PRO A 25 23.61 -2.09 -39.93
N GLY A 26 24.88 -2.51 -40.03
CA GLY A 26 25.57 -3.26 -38.97
C GLY A 26 26.16 -2.42 -37.81
N LEU A 27 26.15 -1.09 -37.89
CA LEU A 27 26.82 -0.21 -36.92
C LEU A 27 25.93 0.30 -35.77
N LEU A 28 24.66 -0.11 -35.71
CA LEU A 28 23.71 0.31 -34.65
C LEU A 28 23.50 -0.74 -33.54
N ALA A 29 24.18 -1.88 -33.57
CA ALA A 29 24.12 -2.92 -32.55
C ALA A 29 25.25 -2.87 -31.51
N ALA A 30 25.89 -1.69 -31.33
CA ALA A 30 27.03 -1.50 -30.42
C ALA A 30 26.68 -0.77 -29.10
N CYS A 31 25.41 -0.74 -28.71
CA CYS A 31 25.06 -0.50 -27.30
C CYS A 31 25.08 -1.85 -26.56
N GLY A 32 26.30 -2.30 -26.20
CA GLY A 32 26.47 -3.42 -25.28
C GLY A 32 25.88 -3.09 -23.91
N ASP A 33 25.30 -4.10 -23.26
CA ASP A 33 24.80 -4.01 -21.89
C ASP A 33 25.96 -3.57 -20.98
N LEU A 34 25.89 -2.33 -20.46
CA LEU A 34 26.93 -1.79 -19.58
C LEU A 34 27.06 -2.73 -18.38
N PRO A 35 28.28 -3.10 -17.93
CA PRO A 35 28.42 -3.83 -16.68
C PRO A 35 27.73 -3.03 -15.58
N GLN A 36 26.73 -3.64 -14.93
CA GLN A 36 25.95 -3.05 -13.85
C GLN A 36 26.43 -3.63 -12.51
N PRO A 37 27.61 -3.21 -12.00
CA PRO A 37 28.23 -3.81 -10.81
C PRO A 37 27.39 -3.68 -9.53
N PHE A 38 26.34 -2.85 -9.54
CA PHE A 38 25.47 -2.60 -8.39
C PHE A 38 24.03 -3.12 -8.55
N ARG A 39 23.69 -3.80 -9.64
CA ARG A 39 22.34 -4.34 -9.84
C ARG A 39 22.07 -5.45 -8.82
N GLY A 40 21.10 -5.25 -7.92
CA GLY A 40 20.69 -6.22 -6.90
C GLY A 40 21.62 -6.36 -5.68
N ARG A 41 22.77 -5.67 -5.65
CA ARG A 41 23.68 -5.62 -4.49
C ARG A 41 24.30 -4.22 -4.33
N PRO A 42 23.50 -3.21 -3.97
CA PRO A 42 24.05 -1.92 -3.56
C PRO A 42 24.97 -2.17 -2.36
N GLY A 43 26.22 -1.70 -2.44
CA GLY A 43 27.18 -1.81 -1.34
C GLY A 43 26.64 -1.15 -0.07
N ALA A 44 27.23 -1.45 1.08
CA ALA A 44 26.75 -1.00 2.40
C ALA A 44 26.46 0.52 2.47
N GLN A 45 27.27 1.34 1.78
CA GLN A 45 27.10 2.79 1.74
C GLN A 45 25.85 3.23 0.94
N ALA A 46 25.51 2.54 -0.15
CA ALA A 46 24.32 2.84 -0.93
C ALA A 46 23.02 2.44 -0.19
N GLN A 47 23.07 1.41 0.66
CA GLN A 47 21.95 1.04 1.53
C GLN A 47 21.70 2.06 2.65
N VAL A 48 22.74 2.76 3.11
CA VAL A 48 22.63 3.83 4.11
C VAL A 48 22.06 5.12 3.51
N LEU A 49 22.35 5.40 2.24
CA LEU A 49 21.88 6.62 1.54
C LEU A 49 20.45 6.50 0.98
N ALA A 50 19.92 5.28 0.84
CA ALA A 50 18.65 5.01 0.17
C ALA A 50 17.47 4.72 1.12
N VAL A 51 17.58 5.03 2.42
CA VAL A 51 16.44 4.89 3.33
C VAL A 51 15.67 6.21 3.34
N PRO A 52 14.60 6.37 2.54
CA PRO A 52 13.70 7.49 2.71
C PRO A 52 13.17 7.50 4.15
N LEU A 53 12.67 8.64 4.61
CA LEU A 53 11.94 8.67 5.88
C LEU A 53 10.91 7.54 5.85
N ALA A 54 11.03 6.58 6.76
CA ALA A 54 10.11 5.44 6.86
C ALA A 54 8.74 5.84 7.41
N LEU A 55 8.49 7.15 7.53
CA LEU A 55 7.34 7.79 8.12
C LEU A 55 6.58 8.53 7.02
N ARG A 56 5.30 8.21 6.91
CA ARG A 56 4.35 8.98 6.12
C ARG A 56 3.68 10.02 7.00
N LEU A 57 3.54 11.23 6.46
CA LEU A 57 2.98 12.38 7.16
C LEU A 57 1.61 12.73 6.57
N ALA A 58 0.54 12.59 7.34
CA ALA A 58 -0.79 13.02 6.93
C ALA A 58 -1.05 14.45 7.40
N VAL A 59 -1.58 15.27 6.49
CA VAL A 59 -1.99 16.65 6.75
C VAL A 59 -3.51 16.71 6.62
N PRO A 60 -4.27 16.60 7.72
CA PRO A 60 -5.71 16.74 7.68
C PRO A 60 -6.13 18.21 7.49
N PRO A 61 -7.29 18.47 6.84
CA PRO A 61 -7.88 19.80 6.80
C PRO A 61 -8.07 20.34 8.22
N PRO A 62 -7.53 21.52 8.57
CA PRO A 62 -7.52 21.99 9.94
C PRO A 62 -8.88 22.54 10.38
N PRO A 63 -9.59 21.87 11.32
CA PRO A 63 -10.92 22.31 11.75
C PRO A 63 -10.85 23.55 12.64
N GLN A 64 -9.70 23.83 13.26
CA GLN A 64 -9.49 24.93 14.20
C GLN A 64 -8.65 26.06 13.60
N ALA A 65 -8.68 26.21 12.27
CA ALA A 65 -7.96 27.25 11.55
C ALA A 65 -8.77 28.54 11.32
N LEU A 66 -10.02 28.62 11.80
CA LEU A 66 -10.92 29.74 11.49
C LEU A 66 -11.16 29.91 9.98
N LEU A 67 -11.15 28.79 9.24
CA LEU A 67 -11.36 28.70 7.79
C LEU A 67 -12.64 27.91 7.48
N SER A 68 -13.20 28.09 6.29
CA SER A 68 -14.24 27.19 5.77
C SER A 68 -13.67 25.79 5.48
N ASN A 69 -14.52 24.78 5.33
CA ASN A 69 -14.05 23.41 5.02
C ASN A 69 -13.26 23.33 3.71
N GLU A 70 -13.68 24.09 2.69
CA GLU A 70 -13.00 24.17 1.39
C GLU A 70 -11.62 24.81 1.55
N GLN A 71 -11.57 25.98 2.20
CA GLN A 71 -10.32 26.70 2.48
C GLN A 71 -9.35 25.87 3.36
N ALA A 72 -9.88 25.11 4.31
CA ALA A 72 -9.09 24.21 5.15
C ALA A 72 -8.48 23.07 4.31
N SER A 73 -9.23 22.52 3.35
CA SER A 73 -8.70 21.52 2.42
C SER A 73 -7.59 22.10 1.55
N ASP A 74 -7.83 23.27 0.94
CA ASP A 74 -6.84 23.97 0.11
C ASP A 74 -5.55 24.26 0.90
N PHE A 75 -5.69 24.68 2.16
CA PHE A 75 -4.54 24.94 3.01
C PHE A 75 -3.75 23.66 3.34
N ALA A 76 -4.43 22.55 3.62
CA ALA A 76 -3.78 21.26 3.84
C ALA A 76 -3.03 20.77 2.58
N GLU A 77 -3.57 21.02 1.39
CA GLU A 77 -2.90 20.73 0.12
C GLU A 77 -1.65 21.59 -0.08
N SER A 78 -1.71 22.90 0.16
CA SER A 78 -0.53 23.79 0.09
C SER A 78 0.57 23.34 1.07
N VAL A 79 0.21 22.97 2.31
CA VAL A 79 1.17 22.45 3.30
C VAL A 79 1.79 21.14 2.82
N THR A 80 0.97 20.21 2.32
CA THR A 80 1.43 18.93 1.77
C THR A 80 2.41 19.13 0.62
N LYS A 81 2.08 20.00 -0.34
CA LYS A 81 2.93 20.33 -1.49
C LYS A 81 4.27 20.93 -1.05
N ALA A 82 4.27 21.79 -0.04
CA ALA A 82 5.49 22.38 0.49
C ALA A 82 6.37 21.34 1.21
N LEU A 83 5.78 20.37 1.92
CA LEU A 83 6.50 19.27 2.57
C LEU A 83 7.08 18.29 1.54
N GLN A 84 6.32 17.94 0.51
CA GLN A 84 6.80 17.10 -0.59
C GLN A 84 7.97 17.75 -1.34
N ALA A 85 7.96 19.09 -1.49
CA ALA A 85 9.10 19.83 -2.05
C ALA A 85 10.35 19.83 -1.16
N GLN A 86 10.25 19.33 0.08
CA GLN A 86 11.37 19.05 0.98
C GLN A 86 11.69 17.53 1.06
N ASP A 87 11.23 16.75 0.08
CA ASP A 87 11.37 15.29 0.02
C ASP A 87 10.74 14.54 1.22
N VAL A 88 9.76 15.16 1.89
CA VAL A 88 8.99 14.53 2.97
C VAL A 88 7.78 13.81 2.37
N PRO A 89 7.59 12.49 2.61
CA PRO A 89 6.41 11.74 2.15
C PRO A 89 5.14 12.21 2.87
N ALA A 90 4.50 13.26 2.34
CA ALA A 90 3.29 13.84 2.91
C ALA A 90 2.05 13.62 2.03
N ILE A 91 0.87 13.51 2.64
CA ILE A 91 -0.42 13.41 1.95
C ILE A 91 -1.49 14.27 2.64
N ALA A 92 -2.24 15.03 1.85
CA ALA A 92 -3.43 15.74 2.33
C ALA A 92 -4.59 14.74 2.41
N THR A 93 -5.12 14.49 3.60
CA THR A 93 -6.24 13.54 3.78
C THR A 93 -7.07 13.85 5.01
N ALA A 94 -8.39 13.84 4.86
CA ALA A 94 -9.33 13.97 5.97
C ALA A 94 -9.35 12.71 6.87
N THR A 95 -8.89 11.58 6.36
CA THR A 95 -8.83 10.29 7.07
C THR A 95 -7.39 9.79 7.12
N PRO A 96 -6.55 10.31 8.04
CA PRO A 96 -5.20 9.82 8.25
C PRO A 96 -5.21 8.34 8.62
N LEU A 97 -4.20 7.60 8.15
CA LEU A 97 -4.05 6.22 8.55
C LEU A 97 -3.56 6.12 10.00
N PRO A 98 -3.73 4.96 10.63
CA PRO A 98 -3.44 4.82 12.06
C PRO A 98 -1.96 4.90 12.42
N LEU A 99 -1.07 4.60 11.47
CA LEU A 99 0.39 4.74 11.62
C LEU A 99 0.94 6.06 11.04
N ASP A 100 0.08 6.88 10.42
CA ASP A 100 0.50 8.16 9.88
C ASP A 100 0.88 9.10 11.02
N TRP A 101 2.01 9.78 10.86
CA TRP A 101 2.31 10.96 11.66
C TRP A 101 1.45 12.12 11.16
N LEU A 102 1.18 13.11 12.01
CA LEU A 102 0.33 14.23 11.62
C LEU A 102 1.04 15.56 11.66
N VAL A 103 0.66 16.42 10.73
CA VAL A 103 0.80 17.86 10.90
C VAL A 103 -0.57 18.42 11.23
N GLU A 104 -0.81 18.66 12.51
CA GLU A 104 -2.01 19.35 12.97
C GLU A 104 -1.78 20.87 12.84
N VAL A 105 -2.71 21.55 12.19
CA VAL A 105 -2.67 23.01 12.05
C VAL A 105 -3.83 23.62 12.81
N THR A 106 -3.52 24.63 13.61
CA THR A 106 -4.49 25.42 14.37
C THR A 106 -4.22 26.89 14.10
N ALA A 107 -5.20 27.77 14.29
CA ALA A 107 -4.99 29.20 14.15
C ALA A 107 -5.56 29.96 15.35
N GLU A 108 -4.75 30.82 15.94
CA GLU A 108 -5.11 31.61 17.11
C GLU A 108 -5.37 33.06 16.70
N ASN A 109 -6.56 33.59 17.00
CA ASN A 109 -6.90 34.99 16.74
C ASN A 109 -6.35 35.89 17.86
N GLN A 110 -5.43 36.79 17.52
CA GLN A 110 -4.84 37.78 18.43
C GLN A 110 -5.41 39.19 18.20
N GLY A 111 -6.70 39.27 17.84
CA GLY A 111 -7.43 40.52 17.61
C GLY A 111 -7.24 41.06 16.20
N ARG A 112 -6.06 41.64 15.90
CA ARG A 112 -5.77 42.23 14.57
C ARG A 112 -5.06 41.27 13.62
N THR A 113 -4.53 40.19 14.15
CA THR A 113 -3.75 39.20 13.42
C THR A 113 -4.15 37.80 13.83
N VAL A 114 -4.06 36.84 12.91
CA VAL A 114 -4.21 35.41 13.16
C VAL A 114 -2.82 34.77 13.11
N ARG A 115 -2.48 33.95 14.10
CA ARG A 115 -1.22 33.22 14.15
C ARG A 115 -1.49 31.73 13.93
N PRO A 116 -1.09 31.17 12.77
CA PRO A 116 -1.15 29.73 12.56
C PRO A 116 -0.08 29.02 13.39
N ARG A 117 -0.46 27.89 13.99
CA ARG A 117 0.40 27.01 14.79
C ARG A 117 0.35 25.61 14.20
N PHE A 118 1.53 25.05 13.98
CA PHE A 118 1.75 23.70 13.44
C PHE A 118 2.26 22.81 14.56
N ARG A 119 1.64 21.65 14.73
CA ARG A 119 2.05 20.61 15.67
C ARG A 119 2.38 19.36 14.88
N LEU A 120 3.54 18.77 15.17
CA LEU A 120 3.91 17.46 14.66
C LEU A 120 3.49 16.43 15.71
N LEU A 121 2.59 15.54 15.34
CA LEU A 121 2.12 14.46 16.22
C LEU A 121 2.66 13.13 15.69
N ASP A 122 3.01 12.25 16.62
CA ASP A 122 3.32 10.87 16.27
C ASP A 122 2.05 10.07 15.93
N ALA A 123 2.25 8.81 15.56
CA ALA A 123 1.17 7.88 15.26
C ALA A 123 0.23 7.60 16.47
N ASP A 124 0.72 7.80 17.70
CA ASP A 124 -0.08 7.73 18.94
C ASP A 124 -0.83 9.05 19.24
N ARG A 125 -0.79 10.02 18.33
CA ARG A 125 -1.40 11.36 18.47
C ARG A 125 -0.77 12.18 19.61
N LYS A 126 0.45 11.87 20.03
CA LYS A 126 1.19 12.69 21.00
C LYS A 126 1.96 13.79 20.28
N PRO A 127 1.91 15.04 20.78
CA PRO A 127 2.69 16.12 20.19
C PRO A 127 4.17 15.92 20.44
N GLN A 128 4.93 15.77 19.36
CA GLN A 128 6.38 15.62 19.40
C GLN A 128 7.07 16.98 19.29
N ALA A 129 6.49 17.90 18.50
CA ALA A 129 7.03 19.24 18.36
C ALA A 129 5.95 20.25 17.92
N THR A 130 6.22 21.53 18.15
CA THR A 130 5.29 22.62 17.83
C THR A 130 6.06 23.82 17.30
N THR A 131 5.54 24.47 16.27
CA THR A 131 6.08 25.71 15.72
C THR A 131 4.94 26.66 15.35
N ASP A 132 5.15 27.95 15.54
CA ASP A 132 4.24 28.99 15.06
C ASP A 132 4.74 29.55 13.72
N ALA A 133 3.83 29.92 12.84
CA ALA A 133 4.13 30.74 11.66
C ALA A 133 4.03 32.23 11.98
N GLN A 134 4.43 33.06 11.02
CA GLN A 134 4.26 34.51 11.13
C GLN A 134 2.79 34.89 11.31
N ALA A 135 2.55 35.95 12.08
CA ALA A 135 1.21 36.47 12.30
C ALA A 135 0.71 37.13 11.00
N VAL A 136 -0.47 36.72 10.55
CA VAL A 136 -1.12 37.20 9.33
C VAL A 136 -2.20 38.20 9.72
N PRO A 137 -2.37 39.35 9.03
CA PRO A 137 -3.49 40.25 9.26
C PRO A 137 -4.85 39.53 9.16
N LEU A 138 -5.77 39.79 10.08
CA LEU A 138 -7.07 39.11 10.13
C LEU A 138 -7.85 39.19 8.81
N ARG A 139 -7.75 40.32 8.10
CA ARG A 139 -8.41 40.51 6.79
C ARG A 139 -7.83 39.59 5.71
N GLU A 140 -6.50 39.47 5.64
CA GLU A 140 -5.82 38.59 4.68
C GLU A 140 -6.11 37.12 4.98
N TRP A 141 -6.15 36.74 6.26
CA TRP A 141 -6.55 35.40 6.71
C TRP A 141 -8.01 35.07 6.33
N ALA A 142 -8.94 36.01 6.53
CA ALA A 142 -10.35 35.84 6.17
C ALA A 142 -10.60 35.78 4.66
N GLU A 143 -9.79 36.48 3.85
CA GLU A 143 -9.81 36.37 2.39
C GLU A 143 -9.31 35.01 1.90
N ALA A 144 -8.42 34.35 2.66
CA ALA A 144 -7.96 32.97 2.45
C ALA A 144 -7.51 32.67 1.01
N LYS A 145 -6.76 33.59 0.41
CA LYS A 145 -6.28 33.47 -0.97
C LYS A 145 -5.22 32.35 -1.10
N PRO A 146 -5.16 31.62 -2.23
CA PRO A 146 -4.18 30.54 -2.43
C PRO A 146 -2.72 30.99 -2.23
N GLU A 147 -2.38 32.23 -2.61
CA GLU A 147 -1.02 32.75 -2.46
C GLU A 147 -0.61 32.96 -1.00
N LEU A 148 -1.58 33.18 -0.10
CA LEU A 148 -1.33 33.24 1.34
C LEU A 148 -0.96 31.86 1.87
N PHE A 149 -1.76 30.83 1.53
CA PHE A 149 -1.52 29.46 1.96
C PHE A 149 -0.18 28.93 1.48
N ASP A 150 0.16 29.16 0.22
CA ASP A 150 1.46 28.80 -0.34
C ASP A 150 2.63 29.50 0.37
N ARG A 151 2.48 30.78 0.74
CA ARG A 151 3.50 31.53 1.47
C ARG A 151 3.74 30.93 2.85
N ILE A 152 2.66 30.67 3.60
CA ILE A 152 2.72 30.11 4.95
C ILE A 152 3.28 28.69 4.92
N ALA A 153 2.82 27.86 3.99
CA ALA A 153 3.30 26.50 3.80
C ALA A 153 4.81 26.45 3.49
N ARG A 154 5.28 27.32 2.58
CA ARG A 154 6.72 27.43 2.24
C ARG A 154 7.59 27.90 3.41
N GLU A 155 7.03 28.72 4.31
CA GLU A 155 7.75 29.13 5.53
C GLU A 155 7.80 28.00 6.57
N ALA A 156 6.69 27.27 6.74
CA ALA A 156 6.56 26.23 7.75
C ALA A 156 7.29 24.94 7.38
N ALA A 157 7.29 24.54 6.10
CA ALA A 157 7.80 23.24 5.66
C ALA A 157 9.26 22.98 6.06
N PRO A 158 10.25 23.88 5.82
CA PRO A 158 11.63 23.63 6.22
C PRO A 158 11.80 23.45 7.75
N LYS A 159 11.04 24.22 8.55
CA LYS A 159 11.05 24.11 10.01
C LYS A 159 10.50 22.75 10.46
N LEU A 160 9.37 22.33 9.88
CA LEU A 160 8.76 21.02 10.17
C LEU A 160 9.68 19.86 9.77
N THR A 161 10.31 19.92 8.59
CA THR A 161 11.27 18.92 8.12
C THR A 161 12.46 18.82 9.08
N GLN A 162 13.04 19.95 9.50
CA GLN A 162 14.16 19.96 10.43
C GLN A 162 13.79 19.34 11.78
N MET A 163 12.60 19.65 12.31
CA MET A 163 12.10 19.09 13.56
C MET A 163 11.88 17.57 13.43
N LEU A 164 11.28 17.13 12.32
CA LEU A 164 11.07 15.70 12.03
C LEU A 164 12.40 14.92 12.01
N LEU A 165 13.40 15.44 11.30
CA LEU A 165 14.74 14.83 11.23
C LEU A 165 15.43 14.76 12.59
N GLN A 166 15.28 15.79 13.43
CA GLN A 166 15.83 15.77 14.80
C GLN A 166 15.17 14.71 15.67
N ILE A 167 13.84 14.56 15.58
CA ILE A 167 13.08 13.55 16.33
C ILE A 167 13.45 12.14 15.87
N GLU A 168 13.61 11.92 14.56
CA GLU A 168 14.07 10.63 14.03
C GLU A 168 15.49 10.30 14.47
N ALA A 169 16.41 11.26 14.42
CA ALA A 169 17.78 11.08 14.88
C ALA A 169 17.85 10.70 16.37
N ALA A 170 17.08 11.40 17.22
CA ALA A 170 17.00 11.13 18.66
C ALA A 170 16.41 9.74 18.97
N ARG A 171 15.41 9.30 18.19
CA ARG A 171 14.86 7.94 18.32
C ARG A 171 15.88 6.89 17.91
N LYS A 172 16.55 7.07 16.77
CA LYS A 172 17.55 6.13 16.28
C LYS A 172 18.75 6.01 17.22
N SER A 173 19.13 7.07 17.93
CA SER A 173 20.20 7.00 18.93
C SER A 173 19.80 6.29 20.23
N THR A 174 18.51 6.25 20.54
CA THR A 174 17.97 5.65 21.78
C THR A 174 17.61 4.17 21.58
N ASP A 175 17.63 3.67 20.35
CA ASP A 175 17.27 2.30 19.99
C ASP A 175 18.52 1.48 19.55
N PRO A 176 19.36 1.00 20.50
CA PRO A 176 20.54 0.18 20.20
C PRO A 176 20.18 -1.20 19.61
N GLU A 177 18.93 -1.66 19.71
CA GLU A 177 18.45 -2.88 19.07
C GLU A 177 18.20 -2.72 17.56
N SER A 178 18.10 -1.50 17.03
CA SER A 178 17.97 -1.26 15.58
C SER A 178 19.18 -1.74 14.75
N LEU A 179 20.31 -2.06 15.40
CA LEU A 179 21.48 -2.68 14.80
C LEU A 179 21.39 -4.21 14.73
N THR A 180 20.52 -4.83 15.51
CA THR A 180 20.28 -6.28 15.53
C THR A 180 18.78 -6.48 15.40
N ALA A 181 18.26 -6.53 14.17
CA ALA A 181 16.82 -6.59 13.88
C ALA A 181 16.09 -7.57 14.83
N GLY A 182 15.49 -7.02 15.88
CA GLY A 182 14.74 -7.77 16.89
C GLY A 182 13.48 -8.39 16.28
N PRO A 183 12.71 -9.16 17.06
CA PRO A 183 11.44 -9.69 16.59
C PRO A 183 10.54 -8.56 16.07
N PRO A 184 9.84 -8.75 14.93
CA PRO A 184 9.02 -7.71 14.32
C PRO A 184 7.93 -7.22 15.29
N ARG A 185 7.88 -5.90 15.49
CA ARG A 185 6.91 -5.23 16.37
C ARG A 185 5.66 -4.85 15.59
N LEU A 186 4.50 -5.29 16.08
CA LEU A 186 3.17 -5.03 15.53
C LEU A 186 2.39 -4.12 16.48
N TYR A 187 1.90 -2.99 15.98
CA TYR A 187 0.92 -2.19 16.68
C TYR A 187 -0.48 -2.75 16.41
N MET A 188 -1.19 -3.15 17.46
CA MET A 188 -2.58 -3.57 17.35
C MET A 188 -3.50 -2.38 17.60
N LEU A 189 -4.11 -1.89 16.52
CA LEU A 189 -5.05 -0.77 16.58
C LEU A 189 -6.35 -1.15 17.28
N GLY A 190 -6.73 -2.42 17.17
CA GLY A 190 -7.95 -2.99 17.74
C GLY A 190 -8.84 -3.63 16.69
N VAL A 191 -10.03 -4.01 17.15
CA VAL A 191 -11.08 -4.68 16.39
C VAL A 191 -12.35 -3.83 16.48
N GLN A 192 -13.03 -3.62 15.36
CA GLN A 192 -14.25 -2.82 15.28
C GLN A 192 -15.41 -3.62 14.68
N GLY A 193 -16.64 -3.27 15.05
CA GLY A 193 -17.86 -3.83 14.48
C GLY A 193 -18.36 -5.17 15.06
N ALA A 194 -17.60 -5.82 15.96
CA ALA A 194 -18.05 -7.07 16.55
C ALA A 194 -19.11 -6.82 17.65
N PRO A 195 -20.26 -7.51 17.64
CA PRO A 195 -21.25 -7.46 18.72
C PRO A 195 -20.74 -8.06 20.04
N GLY A 196 -21.44 -7.77 21.15
CA GLY A 196 -21.09 -8.30 22.47
C GLY A 196 -19.71 -7.86 22.94
N ASP A 197 -18.89 -8.80 23.42
CA ASP A 197 -17.50 -8.58 23.81
C ASP A 197 -16.49 -8.85 22.67
N GLY A 198 -16.97 -9.02 21.44
CA GLY A 198 -16.19 -9.54 20.32
C GLY A 198 -14.94 -8.73 19.99
N ASN A 199 -15.02 -7.40 20.08
CA ASN A 199 -13.87 -6.54 19.79
C ASN A 199 -12.71 -6.83 20.76
N THR A 200 -13.01 -6.91 22.05
CA THR A 200 -12.02 -7.17 23.10
C THR A 200 -11.52 -8.61 23.02
N SER A 201 -12.44 -9.57 22.85
CA SER A 201 -12.11 -11.00 22.77
C SER A 201 -11.23 -11.33 21.57
N LEU A 202 -11.56 -10.83 20.38
CA LEU A 202 -10.74 -11.03 19.17
C LEU A 202 -9.37 -10.37 19.30
N ALA A 203 -9.31 -9.14 19.81
CA ALA A 203 -8.04 -8.44 20.00
C ALA A 203 -7.14 -9.18 21.00
N ALA A 204 -7.68 -9.65 22.13
CA ALA A 204 -6.92 -10.40 23.13
C ALA A 204 -6.37 -11.72 22.55
N ARG A 205 -7.22 -12.49 21.86
CA ARG A 205 -6.80 -13.76 21.24
C ARG A 205 -5.80 -13.56 20.11
N MET A 206 -5.95 -12.52 19.31
CA MET A 206 -4.99 -12.21 18.25
C MET A 206 -3.61 -11.83 18.81
N ARG A 207 -3.55 -11.06 19.90
CA ARG A 207 -2.27 -10.74 20.58
C ARG A 207 -1.55 -12.01 21.05
N GLU A 208 -2.28 -12.92 21.69
CA GLU A 208 -1.76 -14.22 22.15
C GLU A 208 -1.19 -15.04 20.99
N GLN A 209 -1.96 -15.20 19.91
CA GLN A 209 -1.55 -16.01 18.75
C GLN A 209 -0.37 -15.41 17.99
N LEU A 210 -0.31 -14.09 17.82
CA LEU A 210 0.84 -13.43 17.18
C LEU A 210 2.10 -13.50 18.04
N GLY A 211 1.96 -13.45 19.38
CA GLY A 211 3.06 -13.71 20.31
C GLY A 211 3.68 -15.10 20.09
N HIS A 212 2.85 -16.14 19.92
CA HIS A 212 3.32 -17.49 19.58
C HIS A 212 4.02 -17.56 18.20
N GLN A 213 3.72 -16.63 17.30
CA GLN A 213 4.35 -16.53 15.98
C GLN A 213 5.66 -15.70 15.98
N GLY A 214 6.11 -15.23 17.15
CA GLY A 214 7.37 -14.50 17.31
C GLY A 214 7.25 -12.99 17.09
N PHE A 215 6.03 -12.45 17.05
CA PHE A 215 5.81 -11.01 16.99
C PHE A 215 5.70 -10.41 18.39
N VAL A 216 6.18 -9.17 18.53
CA VAL A 216 5.91 -8.36 19.73
C VAL A 216 4.72 -7.47 19.41
N VAL A 217 3.55 -7.81 19.97
CA VAL A 217 2.34 -6.99 19.79
C VAL A 217 2.25 -5.96 20.90
N GLN A 218 2.09 -4.70 20.52
CA GLN A 218 2.06 -3.55 21.41
C GLN A 218 0.82 -2.69 21.15
N ASP A 219 0.44 -1.90 22.16
CA ASP A 219 -0.71 -0.98 22.13
C ASP A 219 -0.30 0.46 21.80
N SER A 220 0.97 0.67 21.44
CA SER A 220 1.49 1.95 20.94
C SER A 220 2.05 1.74 19.54
N ALA A 221 1.90 2.74 18.69
CA ALA A 221 2.50 2.78 17.36
C ALA A 221 4.01 3.08 17.40
N GLU A 222 4.54 3.53 18.54
CA GLU A 222 5.94 3.90 18.69
C GLU A 222 6.87 2.68 18.58
N GLY A 223 7.77 2.68 17.59
CA GLY A 223 8.67 1.56 17.33
C GLY A 223 8.03 0.37 16.60
N ALA A 224 6.72 0.42 16.31
CA ALA A 224 6.07 -0.59 15.48
C ALA A 224 6.43 -0.40 14.00
N ALA A 225 6.79 -1.50 13.33
CA ALA A 225 7.05 -1.53 11.89
C ALA A 225 5.77 -1.78 11.08
N TYR A 226 4.79 -2.42 11.71
CA TYR A 226 3.55 -2.88 11.10
C TYR A 226 2.35 -2.55 11.99
N GLY A 227 1.20 -2.30 11.37
CA GLY A 227 -0.08 -2.08 12.01
C GLY A 227 -1.05 -3.21 11.69
N LEU A 228 -1.87 -3.58 12.66
CA LEU A 228 -2.93 -4.58 12.51
C LEU A 228 -4.28 -4.01 12.97
N GLN A 229 -5.23 -3.94 12.04
CA GLN A 229 -6.64 -3.62 12.30
C GLN A 229 -7.50 -4.85 12.00
N ALA A 230 -8.65 -4.95 12.67
CA ALA A 230 -9.72 -5.83 12.20
C ALA A 230 -11.07 -5.11 12.12
N ASP A 231 -11.79 -5.38 11.04
CA ASP A 231 -13.17 -4.95 10.85
C ASP A 231 -14.06 -6.20 10.82
N VAL A 232 -15.15 -6.16 11.59
CA VAL A 232 -16.08 -7.27 11.74
C VAL A 232 -17.46 -6.82 11.30
N ALA A 233 -18.07 -7.60 10.42
CA ALA A 233 -19.45 -7.41 9.98
C ALA A 233 -20.25 -8.69 10.26
N VAL A 234 -21.41 -8.54 10.91
CA VAL A 234 -22.37 -9.63 11.10
C VAL A 234 -23.61 -9.30 10.31
N VAL A 235 -23.95 -10.16 9.34
CA VAL A 235 -25.12 -10.01 8.48
C VAL A 235 -26.01 -11.25 8.57
N PRO A 236 -27.35 -11.11 8.49
CA PRO A 236 -28.23 -12.27 8.37
C PRO A 236 -27.86 -13.11 7.14
N ALA A 237 -27.79 -14.43 7.30
CA ALA A 237 -27.56 -15.36 6.19
C ALA A 237 -28.90 -15.81 5.57
N GLY A 238 -28.84 -16.45 4.39
CA GLY A 238 -30.04 -16.87 3.64
C GLY A 238 -31.03 -17.74 4.44
N PRO A 239 -30.58 -18.75 5.21
CA PRO A 239 -31.45 -19.53 6.07
C PRO A 239 -31.90 -18.74 7.32
N PRO A 240 -33.18 -18.84 7.74
CA PRO A 240 -33.64 -18.22 8.98
C PRO A 240 -32.91 -18.80 10.19
N GLY A 241 -32.41 -17.91 11.07
CA GLY A 241 -31.67 -18.30 12.27
C GLY A 241 -30.18 -18.57 12.05
N VAL A 242 -29.63 -18.21 10.88
CA VAL A 242 -28.19 -18.22 10.62
C VAL A 242 -27.70 -16.79 10.37
N GLU A 243 -26.58 -16.45 10.97
CA GLU A 243 -25.86 -15.19 10.78
C GLU A 243 -24.50 -15.50 10.16
N ARG A 244 -24.10 -14.70 9.18
CA ARG A 244 -22.77 -14.76 8.59
C ARG A 244 -21.90 -13.68 9.23
N VAL A 245 -20.79 -14.10 9.83
CA VAL A 245 -19.75 -13.20 10.32
C VAL A 245 -18.62 -13.13 9.30
N GLU A 246 -18.25 -11.91 8.95
CA GLU A 246 -17.10 -11.58 8.13
C GLU A 246 -16.10 -10.82 8.99
N ILE A 247 -14.88 -11.33 9.09
CA ILE A 247 -13.77 -10.74 9.83
C ILE A 247 -12.67 -10.43 8.83
N GLN A 248 -12.34 -9.16 8.69
CA GLN A 248 -11.29 -8.67 7.81
C GLN A 248 -10.14 -8.11 8.65
N TRP A 249 -9.00 -8.78 8.62
CA TRP A 249 -7.76 -8.29 9.21
C TRP A 249 -6.95 -7.54 8.16
N ILE A 250 -6.55 -6.31 8.47
CA ILE A 250 -5.80 -5.44 7.57
C ILE A 250 -4.41 -5.24 8.17
N VAL A 251 -3.38 -5.64 7.42
CA VAL A 251 -1.99 -5.44 7.79
C VAL A 251 -1.45 -4.26 6.99
N SER A 252 -0.98 -3.24 7.69
CA SER A 252 -0.35 -2.07 7.09
C SER A 252 1.11 -1.96 7.52
N ARG A 253 1.91 -1.32 6.67
CA ARG A 253 3.26 -0.88 7.01
C ARG A 253 3.21 0.53 7.58
N ARG A 254 4.27 0.92 8.28
CA ARG A 254 4.48 2.27 8.84
C ARG A 254 4.35 3.43 7.85
N ASP A 255 4.59 3.19 6.55
CA ASP A 255 4.40 4.16 5.47
C ASP A 255 2.94 4.28 5.02
N GLY A 256 2.01 3.63 5.72
CA GLY A 256 0.59 3.62 5.39
C GLY A 256 0.22 2.70 4.21
N GLN A 257 1.16 1.94 3.67
CA GLN A 257 0.86 0.95 2.64
C GLN A 257 0.14 -0.25 3.27
N GLU A 258 -1.04 -0.59 2.76
CA GLU A 258 -1.66 -1.88 3.03
C GLU A 258 -0.81 -2.99 2.41
N LEU A 259 -0.24 -3.85 3.26
CA LEU A 259 0.56 -4.99 2.82
C LEU A 259 -0.31 -6.16 2.38
N GLY A 260 -1.52 -6.25 2.94
CA GLY A 260 -2.50 -7.24 2.58
C GLY A 260 -3.63 -7.35 3.60
N ARG A 261 -4.62 -8.18 3.25
CA ARG A 261 -5.80 -8.45 4.09
C ARG A 261 -6.02 -9.94 4.23
N VAL A 262 -6.44 -10.37 5.42
CA VAL A 262 -6.87 -11.73 5.71
C VAL A 262 -8.36 -11.68 6.00
N VAL A 263 -9.16 -12.27 5.12
CA VAL A 263 -10.63 -12.28 5.23
C VAL A 263 -11.08 -13.67 5.65
N GLN A 264 -11.90 -13.73 6.70
CA GLN A 264 -12.54 -14.95 7.20
C GLN A 264 -14.05 -14.76 7.17
N MET A 265 -14.76 -15.76 6.64
CA MET A 265 -16.22 -15.73 6.54
C MET A 265 -16.75 -17.03 7.12
N ASN A 266 -17.56 -16.93 8.16
CA ASN A 266 -18.14 -18.09 8.85
C ASN A 266 -19.64 -17.90 9.05
N GLU A 267 -20.40 -18.99 8.95
CA GLU A 267 -21.83 -19.00 9.23
C GLU A 267 -22.07 -19.61 10.62
N LEU A 268 -22.82 -18.92 11.46
CA LEU A 268 -23.07 -19.26 12.85
C LEU A 268 -24.57 -19.19 13.15
N PRO A 269 -25.08 -20.00 14.10
CA PRO A 269 -26.43 -19.84 14.60
C PRO A 269 -26.66 -18.44 15.15
N ALA A 270 -27.80 -17.84 14.81
CA ALA A 270 -28.11 -16.47 15.19
C ALA A 270 -28.06 -16.26 16.70
N GLY A 271 -27.47 -15.13 17.12
CA GLY A 271 -27.39 -14.74 18.52
C GLY A 271 -26.23 -15.35 19.32
N ARG A 272 -25.44 -16.28 18.74
CA ARG A 272 -24.17 -16.75 19.33
C ARG A 272 -23.17 -15.61 19.56
N LEU A 273 -23.19 -14.61 18.68
CA LEU A 273 -22.23 -13.49 18.67
C LEU A 273 -22.66 -12.30 19.55
N ASN A 274 -23.84 -12.34 20.18
CA ASN A 274 -24.38 -11.19 20.90
C ASN A 274 -23.80 -10.99 22.30
N ARG A 275 -23.05 -11.97 22.83
CA ARG A 275 -22.49 -11.92 24.17
C ARG A 275 -21.01 -12.23 24.17
N LEU A 276 -20.64 -13.48 24.46
CA LEU A 276 -19.26 -13.90 24.69
C LEU A 276 -18.69 -14.57 23.45
N TRP A 277 -17.60 -14.01 22.94
CA TRP A 277 -16.89 -14.49 21.76
C TRP A 277 -15.73 -15.44 22.10
N GLY A 278 -15.43 -15.68 23.37
CA GLY A 278 -14.14 -16.26 23.79
C GLY A 278 -13.68 -17.52 23.04
N ASP A 279 -14.58 -18.44 22.70
CA ASP A 279 -14.32 -19.66 21.92
C ASP A 279 -14.14 -19.35 20.43
N ILE A 280 -15.07 -18.60 19.84
CA ILE A 280 -15.05 -18.20 18.43
C ILE A 280 -13.82 -17.33 18.13
N ALA A 281 -13.49 -16.41 19.02
CA ALA A 281 -12.35 -15.52 18.92
C ALA A 281 -11.02 -16.30 18.97
N TYR A 282 -10.94 -17.37 19.77
CA TYR A 282 -9.74 -18.20 19.83
C TYR A 282 -9.48 -18.88 18.48
N VAL A 283 -10.51 -19.52 17.90
CA VAL A 283 -10.41 -20.22 16.60
C VAL A 283 -10.12 -19.21 15.48
N ALA A 284 -10.89 -18.12 15.41
CA ALA A 284 -10.73 -17.09 14.40
C ALA A 284 -9.31 -16.47 14.44
N ALA A 285 -8.83 -16.11 15.64
CA ALA A 285 -7.50 -15.55 15.80
C ALA A 285 -6.38 -16.53 15.45
N ASN A 286 -6.50 -17.81 15.83
CA ASN A 286 -5.51 -18.84 15.52
C ASN A 286 -5.35 -19.03 14.00
N GLU A 287 -6.45 -19.08 13.27
CA GLU A 287 -6.43 -19.15 11.81
C GLU A 287 -5.86 -17.88 11.17
N ALA A 288 -6.30 -16.70 11.61
CA ALA A 288 -5.87 -15.43 11.02
C ALA A 288 -4.41 -15.09 11.32
N ALA A 289 -3.88 -15.47 12.49
CA ALA A 289 -2.48 -15.20 12.86
C ALA A 289 -1.47 -15.79 11.87
N GLY A 290 -1.75 -16.98 11.33
CA GLY A 290 -0.94 -17.59 10.28
C GLY A 290 -0.96 -16.78 8.97
N GLY A 291 -2.14 -16.27 8.59
CA GLY A 291 -2.30 -15.38 7.44
C GLY A 291 -1.53 -14.06 7.61
N VAL A 292 -1.66 -13.42 8.77
CA VAL A 292 -0.96 -12.16 9.10
C VAL A 292 0.56 -12.35 9.02
N LYS A 293 1.09 -13.45 9.59
CA LYS A 293 2.51 -13.78 9.48
C LYS A 293 2.98 -13.88 8.03
N THR A 294 2.18 -14.52 7.18
CA THR A 294 2.50 -14.68 5.75
C THR A 294 2.55 -13.33 5.05
N VAL A 295 1.58 -12.45 5.31
CA VAL A 295 1.55 -11.08 4.76
C VAL A 295 2.80 -10.29 5.17
N VAL A 296 3.15 -10.31 6.45
CA VAL A 296 4.36 -9.62 6.95
C VAL A 296 5.64 -10.23 6.37
N SER A 297 5.73 -11.56 6.29
CA SER A 297 6.91 -12.26 5.75
C SER A 297 7.13 -11.97 4.26
N ASN A 298 6.05 -11.86 3.48
CA ASN A 298 6.13 -11.48 2.08
C ASN A 298 6.59 -10.03 1.91
N ALA A 299 6.10 -9.12 2.76
CA ALA A 299 6.51 -7.72 2.76
C ALA A 299 7.97 -7.50 3.17
N LEU A 300 8.57 -8.41 3.95
CA LEU A 300 10.00 -8.42 4.27
C LEU A 300 10.87 -8.88 3.10
N GLN A 301 10.33 -9.69 2.19
CA GLN A 301 11.06 -10.26 1.05
C GLN A 301 10.97 -9.38 -0.21
N ALA A 302 9.95 -8.52 -0.32
CA ALA A 302 9.80 -7.58 -1.43
C ALA A 302 10.56 -6.26 -1.17
N PRO A 303 11.48 -5.82 -2.06
CA PRO A 303 12.02 -4.46 -2.02
C PRO A 303 10.89 -3.43 -2.10
N PRO A 304 11.04 -2.20 -1.54
CA PRO A 304 10.09 -1.13 -1.77
C PRO A 304 10.11 -0.78 -3.27
N THR A 305 9.14 -1.30 -4.00
CA THR A 305 8.89 -0.87 -5.37
C THR A 305 8.21 0.49 -5.29
N ASN A 306 8.89 1.53 -5.78
CA ASN A 306 8.23 2.78 -6.14
C ASN A 306 6.99 2.42 -6.97
N SER A 307 5.83 2.84 -6.48
CA SER A 307 4.55 2.66 -7.18
C SER A 307 4.56 3.44 -8.48
N ASP A 308 5.09 2.82 -9.54
CA ASP A 308 4.83 3.18 -10.93
C ASP A 308 4.78 1.91 -11.81
N ALA A 309 4.20 0.84 -11.25
CA ALA A 309 3.83 -0.33 -12.02
C ALA A 309 2.37 -0.17 -12.50
N PRO A 310 2.11 -0.15 -13.82
CA PRO A 310 0.75 -0.17 -14.34
C PRO A 310 -0.02 -1.37 -13.75
N PRO A 311 -1.34 -1.23 -13.51
CA PRO A 311 -2.14 -2.31 -12.94
C PRO A 311 -1.94 -3.58 -13.78
N LEU A 312 -1.53 -4.66 -13.12
CA LEU A 312 -1.49 -5.99 -13.72
C LEU A 312 -2.88 -6.24 -14.33
N ALA A 313 -2.91 -6.35 -15.66
CA ALA A 313 -4.10 -6.70 -16.39
C ALA A 313 -4.70 -7.97 -15.76
N ALA A 314 -6.00 -7.94 -15.53
CA ALA A 314 -6.77 -9.09 -15.08
C ALA A 314 -6.42 -10.32 -15.94
N PRO A 315 -6.32 -11.52 -15.35
CA PRO A 315 -6.18 -12.73 -16.15
C PRO A 315 -7.37 -12.81 -17.13
N PRO A 316 -7.13 -13.10 -18.42
CA PRO A 316 -8.22 -13.19 -19.37
C PRO A 316 -9.18 -14.28 -18.93
N ALA A 317 -10.46 -13.92 -18.91
CA ALA A 317 -11.57 -14.84 -18.73
C ALA A 317 -11.40 -16.03 -19.68
N SER A 318 -11.42 -17.23 -19.11
CA SER A 318 -11.46 -18.49 -19.84
C SER A 318 -12.61 -18.44 -20.85
N ALA A 319 -12.28 -18.38 -22.14
CA ALA A 319 -13.24 -18.52 -23.22
C ALA A 319 -13.86 -19.93 -23.21
N PRO A 320 -15.13 -20.07 -23.62
CA PRO A 320 -15.86 -21.33 -23.56
C PRO A 320 -15.29 -22.34 -24.56
N ALA A 321 -15.13 -23.58 -24.12
CA ALA A 321 -14.73 -24.69 -24.98
C ALA A 321 -15.79 -24.90 -26.07
N ALA A 322 -15.41 -24.59 -27.30
CA ALA A 322 -16.19 -24.82 -28.50
C ALA A 322 -16.38 -26.32 -28.75
N SER A 323 -17.64 -26.68 -29.01
CA SER A 323 -18.13 -27.95 -29.49
C SER A 323 -17.32 -28.50 -30.68
N ARG A 324 -17.01 -29.79 -30.65
CA ARG A 324 -16.67 -30.56 -31.86
C ARG A 324 -17.63 -31.75 -31.99
N PRO A 325 -18.20 -32.01 -33.18
CA PRO A 325 -19.07 -33.16 -33.44
C PRO A 325 -18.29 -34.37 -34.02
N GLY A 326 -18.82 -35.58 -33.78
CA GLY A 326 -18.47 -36.85 -34.43
C GLY A 326 -17.20 -37.51 -33.87
N THR A 327 -17.12 -38.81 -33.60
CA THR A 327 -17.73 -39.96 -34.29
C THR A 327 -17.60 -41.18 -33.37
N ALA A 328 -18.64 -42.01 -33.28
CA ALA A 328 -18.61 -43.30 -32.59
C ALA A 328 -17.74 -44.33 -33.34
N PRO A 329 -17.28 -45.38 -32.64
CA PRO A 329 -17.60 -46.72 -33.13
C PRO A 329 -18.18 -47.61 -32.03
N ALA A 330 -18.93 -48.59 -32.50
CA ALA A 330 -19.82 -49.45 -31.74
C ALA A 330 -19.21 -50.82 -31.34
N LEU A 331 -19.90 -51.45 -30.37
CA LEU A 331 -20.10 -52.91 -30.10
C LEU A 331 -19.05 -53.67 -29.24
N PRO A 332 -19.44 -54.79 -28.57
CA PRO A 332 -20.76 -55.47 -28.54
C PRO A 332 -21.34 -55.80 -27.15
N GLN A 333 -22.62 -56.19 -27.15
CA GLN A 333 -23.37 -56.86 -26.08
C GLN A 333 -22.93 -58.32 -25.86
N ALA A 334 -23.09 -58.82 -24.63
CA ALA A 334 -23.61 -60.16 -24.30
C ALA A 334 -24.02 -60.18 -22.79
N ALA A 335 -25.32 -60.29 -22.49
CA ALA A 335 -26.00 -61.49 -21.94
C ALA A 335 -25.71 -61.72 -20.44
N ASP A 336 -26.59 -61.30 -19.53
CA ASP A 336 -27.78 -62.03 -19.03
C ASP A 336 -27.43 -63.29 -18.22
N LEU A 337 -27.59 -63.21 -16.89
CA LEU A 337 -27.99 -64.33 -16.02
C LEU A 337 -28.77 -63.82 -14.80
N GLY A 338 -30.10 -63.78 -14.95
CA GLY A 338 -31.16 -64.22 -14.03
C GLY A 338 -31.04 -64.19 -12.49
N GLY A 339 -31.94 -63.40 -11.86
CA GLY A 339 -32.86 -63.75 -10.75
C GLY A 339 -32.33 -63.83 -9.30
N PRO A 340 -33.19 -63.89 -8.25
CA PRO A 340 -34.67 -63.92 -8.21
C PRO A 340 -35.29 -62.84 -7.24
N PRO A 341 -36.63 -62.81 -7.00
CA PRO A 341 -37.37 -61.64 -6.54
C PRO A 341 -37.61 -61.58 -5.01
N ALA A 342 -37.83 -60.37 -4.49
CA ALA A 342 -38.32 -60.15 -3.12
C ALA A 342 -39.84 -59.90 -3.12
N LEU A 343 -40.55 -60.67 -2.31
CA LEU A 343 -42.00 -60.72 -2.11
C LEU A 343 -42.58 -59.49 -1.38
N PRO A 344 -43.90 -59.23 -1.50
CA PRO A 344 -44.64 -58.28 -0.67
C PRO A 344 -45.35 -58.97 0.52
N GLY A 345 -45.55 -58.24 1.63
CA GLY A 345 -46.35 -58.62 2.81
C GLY A 345 -45.75 -58.03 4.09
N PHE A 346 -46.47 -57.46 5.06
CA PHE A 346 -47.83 -57.71 5.51
C PHE A 346 -48.47 -56.44 6.13
N ARG A 347 -49.77 -56.30 5.89
CA ARG A 347 -50.76 -56.04 6.95
C ARG A 347 -51.60 -57.30 7.08
#